data_AF-A0A1V3X3F3-F1
#
_entry.id   AF-A0A1V3X3F3-F1
#
_cell.length_a   1.000
_cell.length_b   1.000
_cell.length_c   1.000
_cell.angle_alpha   90.00
_cell.angle_beta   90.00
_cell.angle_gamma   90.00
#
_symmetry.space_group_name_H-M   'P 1'
#
loop_
_entity.id
_entity.type
_entity.pdbx_description
1 polymer ?
#
loop_
_entity_poly.entity_id
_entity_poly.type
_entity_poly.pdbx_seq_one_letter_code
_entity_poly.pdbx_strand_id
1 'polypeptide(L)'
;MMLDIERSIPMAEILRKPTVIELESLGDDADKAFVMGLLLIRLYEHRRAAHAAATSTAARAGAPPPAPGRLRHLVVVEEAHRLLGSERKQTDAWTADPKGAFVDTFCQMLSEVRAYGQGIVVADQVPVRLAPDVLKNTNLKIAHRLVVGDDREAMAKAMAMTTEQSNELTIMPPGRAAVFSEGDHTPVIVQVPKSKDNSTHAAIDDSAVSEAMAKWRSDPSVQAWFTASVACRGACRNAIACKQSSILMEHPHGQLLATRLWHTSIEHPDGIDLVWPDITAFVKATAAGIGEHTSPPTPGSTNNLDDRVHSFALHAIATVTNRRAMQAGWSSPATSRLTTLLFTAIEERSRQTEYFLGDTPARQEVVTAAAKLQTRAFDPLPLCSKICSDGRCPFLHAVRDVRAASGNFLGDANTDDELLNAATALAEEIVETPRDAPSATESLNQARWRAIACATQLLAGKHHRSQESTRRTIQVMGAAGWDLATASER
;
A
#
# COMPACT_ATOMS: atom_id res chain seq x y z
N MET A 1 11.09 7.70 0.09
CA MET A 1 10.18 8.03 1.21
C MET A 1 9.77 6.73 1.89
N MET A 2 9.40 6.78 3.17
CA MET A 2 9.01 5.59 3.96
C MET A 2 7.67 4.95 3.53
N LEU A 3 6.86 5.67 2.75
CA LEU A 3 5.49 5.30 2.36
C LEU A 3 5.35 4.82 0.89
N ASP A 4 6.41 4.92 0.08
CA ASP A 4 6.42 4.55 -1.34
C ASP A 4 7.55 3.54 -1.64
N ILE A 5 7.64 2.49 -0.82
CA ILE A 5 8.63 1.40 -0.90
C ILE A 5 8.00 0.08 -0.41
N GLU A 6 8.40 -1.07 -1.00
CA GLU A 6 7.83 -2.40 -0.70
C GLU A 6 8.18 -2.85 0.72
N ARG A 7 9.37 -2.43 1.15
CA ARG A 7 9.90 -2.66 2.47
C ARG A 7 10.14 -1.31 3.11
N SER A 8 9.31 -0.97 4.09
CA SER A 8 9.54 0.20 4.92
C SER A 8 10.93 0.11 5.58
N ILE A 9 11.50 1.26 5.92
CA ILE A 9 12.76 1.32 6.67
C ILE A 9 12.55 0.55 7.99
N PRO A 10 13.43 -0.40 8.34
CA PRO A 10 13.28 -1.15 9.59
C PRO A 10 13.21 -0.21 10.78
N MET A 11 12.25 -0.45 11.68
CA MET A 11 12.08 0.37 12.89
C MET A 11 13.37 0.40 13.73
N ALA A 12 14.14 -0.69 13.75
CA ALA A 12 15.44 -0.74 14.39
C ALA A 12 16.41 0.36 13.89
N GLU A 13 16.36 0.72 12.61
CA GLU A 13 17.21 1.77 12.05
C GLU A 13 16.69 3.16 12.42
N ILE A 14 15.38 3.39 12.30
CA ILE A 14 14.74 4.66 12.67
C ILE A 14 15.08 5.02 14.13
N LEU A 15 15.08 4.03 15.02
CA LEU A 15 15.32 4.21 16.45
C LEU A 15 16.80 4.15 16.85
N ARG A 16 17.71 3.87 15.92
CA ARG A 16 19.15 3.70 16.21
C ARG A 16 19.83 5.04 16.50
N LYS A 17 19.32 6.13 15.94
CA LYS A 17 19.85 7.49 16.06
C LYS A 17 18.71 8.46 16.39
N PRO A 18 19.03 9.67 16.89
CA PRO A 18 18.05 10.75 16.93
C PRO A 18 17.51 10.99 15.51
N THR A 19 16.21 10.79 15.34
CA THR A 19 15.55 10.84 14.03
C THR A 19 14.39 11.82 14.11
N VAL A 20 14.36 12.77 13.18
CA VAL A 20 13.24 13.69 12.97
C VAL A 20 12.42 13.17 11.79
N ILE A 21 11.11 13.07 11.98
CA ILE A 21 10.18 12.67 10.92
C ILE A 21 9.30 13.88 10.62
N GLU A 22 9.54 14.49 9.46
CA GLU A 22 8.78 15.65 9.00
C GLU A 22 7.52 15.20 8.24
N LEU A 23 6.38 15.71 8.69
CA LEU A 23 5.06 15.34 8.16
C LEU A 23 4.32 16.54 7.54
N GLU A 24 4.93 17.72 7.49
CA GLU A 24 4.22 18.94 7.05
C GLU A 24 3.73 18.83 5.60
N SER A 25 4.57 18.32 4.70
CA SER A 25 4.27 18.15 3.27
C SER A 25 3.36 16.95 2.96
N LEU A 26 2.92 16.20 3.97
CA LEU A 26 2.12 15.00 3.79
C LEU A 26 0.63 15.33 3.87
N GLY A 27 -0.06 15.34 2.73
CA GLY A 27 -1.53 15.28 2.65
C GLY A 27 -2.27 16.26 3.58
N ASP A 28 -3.47 15.86 3.99
CA ASP A 28 -4.26 16.60 4.97
C ASP A 28 -3.99 16.15 6.42
N ASP A 29 -4.70 16.75 7.39
CA ASP A 29 -4.53 16.39 8.81
C ASP A 29 -4.93 14.95 9.12
N ALA A 30 -5.83 14.35 8.34
CA ALA A 30 -6.23 12.95 8.51
C ALA A 30 -5.12 12.00 8.02
N ASP A 31 -4.48 12.31 6.89
CA ASP A 31 -3.33 11.56 6.37
C ASP A 31 -2.15 11.60 7.36
N LYS A 32 -1.87 12.78 7.92
CA LYS A 32 -0.83 12.97 8.94
C LYS A 32 -1.13 12.13 10.18
N ALA A 33 -2.36 12.20 10.70
CA ALA A 33 -2.77 11.40 11.85
C ALA A 33 -2.66 9.90 11.58
N PHE A 34 -3.08 9.44 10.40
CA PHE A 34 -2.97 8.04 10.01
C PHE A 34 -1.51 7.55 10.00
N VAL A 35 -0.61 8.31 9.38
CA VAL A 35 0.82 7.97 9.30
C VAL A 35 1.50 8.01 10.67
N MET A 36 1.18 9.01 11.50
CA MET A 36 1.62 9.05 12.90
C MET A 36 1.15 7.81 13.67
N GLY A 37 -0.10 7.40 13.48
CA GLY A 37 -0.66 6.22 14.13
C GLY A 37 0.07 4.93 13.74
N LEU A 38 0.35 4.74 12.44
CA LEU A 38 1.14 3.61 11.95
C LEU A 38 2.55 3.59 12.53
N LEU A 39 3.22 4.74 12.57
CA LEU A 39 4.56 4.87 13.16
C LEU A 39 4.59 4.47 14.63
N LEU A 40 3.62 4.94 15.40
CA LEU A 40 3.54 4.66 16.84
C LEU A 40 3.17 3.21 17.14
N ILE A 41 2.27 2.59 16.35
CA ILE A 41 2.00 1.14 16.44
C ILE A 41 3.27 0.35 16.14
N ARG A 42 4.00 0.69 15.06
CA ARG A 42 5.25 0.02 14.70
C ARG A 42 6.32 0.18 15.77
N LEU A 43 6.41 1.37 16.38
CA LEU A 43 7.28 1.63 17.52
C LEU A 43 6.92 0.72 18.69
N TYR A 44 5.64 0.74 19.11
CA TYR A 44 5.15 -0.08 20.22
C TYR A 44 5.48 -1.56 20.01
N GLU A 45 5.15 -2.11 18.84
CA GLU A 45 5.40 -3.52 18.51
C GLU A 45 6.89 -3.86 18.49
N HIS A 46 7.71 -2.98 17.91
CA HIS A 46 9.17 -3.16 17.91
C HIS A 46 9.73 -3.18 19.35
N ARG A 47 9.28 -2.26 20.22
CA ARG A 47 9.70 -2.21 21.62
C ARG A 47 9.27 -3.43 22.41
N ARG A 48 8.02 -3.90 22.20
CA ARG A 48 7.48 -5.12 22.80
C ARG A 48 8.30 -6.36 22.39
N ALA A 49 8.54 -6.52 21.10
CA ALA A 49 9.33 -7.63 20.56
C ALA A 49 10.79 -7.61 21.06
N ALA A 50 11.43 -6.43 21.08
CA ALA A 50 12.79 -6.27 21.60
C ALA A 50 12.89 -6.60 23.09
N HIS A 51 11.89 -6.22 23.88
CA HIS A 51 11.82 -6.57 25.30
C HIS A 51 11.66 -8.09 25.48
N ALA A 52 10.73 -8.72 24.76
CA ALA A 52 10.53 -10.17 24.80
C ALA A 52 11.80 -10.96 24.39
N ALA A 53 12.48 -10.52 23.34
CA ALA A 53 13.75 -11.11 22.89
C ALA A 53 14.85 -10.99 23.97
N ALA A 54 14.98 -9.80 24.59
CA ALA A 54 15.94 -9.58 25.66
C ALA A 54 15.65 -10.48 26.88
N THR A 55 14.39 -10.62 27.27
CA THR A 55 13.95 -11.52 28.35
C THR A 55 14.27 -12.98 28.03
N SER A 56 13.98 -13.44 26.81
CA SER A 56 14.31 -14.80 26.38
C SER A 56 15.82 -15.08 26.37
N THR A 57 16.62 -14.06 25.99
CA THR A 57 18.09 -14.17 25.96
C THR A 57 18.66 -14.23 27.36
N ALA A 58 18.17 -13.39 28.28
CA ALA A 58 18.55 -13.43 29.69
C ALA A 58 18.22 -14.78 30.33
N ALA A 59 17.01 -15.31 30.08
CA ALA A 59 16.60 -16.62 30.58
C ALA A 59 17.52 -17.75 30.09
N ARG A 60 17.89 -17.75 28.80
CA ARG A 60 18.86 -18.74 28.25
C ARG A 60 20.25 -18.62 28.85
N ALA A 61 20.65 -17.42 29.25
CA ALA A 61 21.94 -17.15 29.88
C ALA A 61 21.93 -17.34 31.42
N GLY A 62 20.80 -17.75 32.02
CA GLY A 62 20.65 -17.83 33.48
C GLY A 62 20.73 -16.46 34.18
N ALA A 63 20.53 -15.37 33.44
CA ALA A 63 20.58 -14.00 33.93
C ALA A 63 19.18 -13.48 34.31
N PRO A 64 19.07 -12.53 35.25
CA PRO A 64 17.79 -11.91 35.58
C PRO A 64 17.17 -11.18 34.37
N PRO A 65 15.84 -11.07 34.30
CA PRO A 65 15.17 -10.34 33.23
C PRO A 65 15.62 -8.88 33.20
N PRO A 66 15.50 -8.20 32.03
CA PRO A 66 15.86 -6.79 31.93
C PRO A 66 15.09 -5.98 32.96
N ALA A 67 15.77 -5.10 33.70
CA ALA A 67 15.14 -4.23 34.68
C ALA A 67 13.96 -3.47 34.02
N PRO A 68 12.73 -3.62 34.54
CA PRO A 68 11.57 -2.93 34.00
C PRO A 68 11.73 -1.42 34.16
N GLY A 69 11.23 -0.64 33.20
CA GLY A 69 11.16 0.82 33.34
C GLY A 69 12.46 1.60 33.10
N ARG A 70 13.59 0.95 32.80
CA ARG A 70 14.79 1.69 32.37
C ARG A 70 14.55 2.35 31.02
N LEU A 71 14.61 3.68 30.96
CA LEU A 71 14.46 4.44 29.71
C LEU A 71 15.52 4.01 28.69
N ARG A 72 15.07 3.69 27.48
CA ARG A 72 15.88 3.24 26.35
C ARG A 72 15.65 4.08 25.09
N HIS A 73 14.44 4.63 24.93
CA HIS A 73 14.08 5.46 23.79
C HIS A 73 13.02 6.49 24.21
N LEU A 74 13.06 7.67 23.62
CA LEU A 74 12.12 8.76 23.84
C LEU A 74 11.51 9.13 22.48
N VAL A 75 10.19 9.17 22.40
CA VAL A 75 9.48 9.73 21.23
C VAL A 75 8.82 11.03 21.65
N VAL A 76 8.92 12.04 20.79
CA VAL A 76 8.24 13.33 20.96
C VAL A 76 7.18 13.42 19.87
N VAL A 77 5.95 13.70 20.27
CA VAL A 77 4.80 13.83 19.38
C VAL A 77 4.32 15.27 19.48
N GLU A 78 4.58 16.06 18.43
CA GLU A 78 4.02 17.41 18.27
C GLU A 78 2.60 17.33 17.69
N GLU A 79 1.78 18.34 17.98
CA GLU A 79 0.37 18.44 17.57
C GLU A 79 -0.42 17.13 17.80
N ALA A 80 -0.19 16.52 18.96
CA ALA A 80 -0.71 15.19 19.26
C ALA A 80 -2.25 15.12 19.23
N HIS A 81 -2.97 16.23 19.42
CA HIS A 81 -4.43 16.29 19.26
C HIS A 81 -4.92 15.88 17.86
N ARG A 82 -4.07 15.95 16.83
CA ARG A 82 -4.40 15.44 15.48
C ARG A 82 -4.70 13.95 15.51
N LEU A 83 -3.92 13.22 16.31
CA LEU A 83 -4.02 11.77 16.50
C LEU A 83 -4.92 11.41 17.69
N LEU A 84 -4.75 12.10 18.82
CA LEU A 84 -5.31 11.80 20.13
C LEU A 84 -6.47 12.72 20.48
N GLY A 85 -7.33 12.99 19.50
CA GLY A 85 -8.45 13.91 19.63
C GLY A 85 -9.53 13.42 20.60
N SER A 86 -10.10 14.33 21.40
CA SER A 86 -11.23 14.07 22.30
C SER A 86 -12.58 13.88 21.58
N GLU A 87 -12.65 14.19 20.30
CA GLU A 87 -13.87 14.09 19.48
C GLU A 87 -14.24 12.63 19.18
N ARG A 88 -15.11 12.06 20.02
CA ARG A 88 -15.93 10.90 19.65
C ARG A 88 -17.06 11.41 18.75
N LYS A 89 -17.01 11.11 17.45
CA LYS A 89 -18.19 11.32 16.60
C LYS A 89 -19.25 10.33 17.07
N GLN A 90 -20.28 10.84 17.74
CA GLN A 90 -21.50 10.10 18.02
C GLN A 90 -22.14 9.75 16.67
N THR A 91 -21.68 8.65 16.10
CA THR A 91 -22.20 8.07 14.87
C THR A 91 -23.23 7.04 15.30
N ASP A 92 -24.32 6.91 14.55
CA ASP A 92 -25.45 6.04 14.87
C ASP A 92 -24.97 4.64 15.30
N ALA A 93 -25.75 3.96 16.14
CA ALA A 93 -25.40 2.68 16.79
C ALA A 93 -24.99 1.52 15.85
N TRP A 94 -24.99 1.75 14.53
CA TRP A 94 -24.62 0.82 13.47
C TRP A 94 -23.30 1.14 12.74
N THR A 95 -22.66 2.27 13.05
CA THR A 95 -21.39 2.69 12.42
C THR A 95 -20.24 2.54 13.41
N ALA A 96 -19.23 1.74 13.04
CA ALA A 96 -18.00 1.63 13.81
C ALA A 96 -17.26 2.99 13.82
N ASP A 97 -16.72 3.41 14.96
CA ASP A 97 -15.84 4.57 15.10
C ASP A 97 -14.37 4.09 15.19
N PRO A 98 -13.64 4.01 14.05
CA PRO A 98 -12.28 3.50 14.03
C PRO A 98 -11.30 4.46 14.73
N LYS A 99 -11.65 5.76 14.78
CA LYS A 99 -10.82 6.79 15.39
C LYS A 99 -10.87 6.67 16.91
N GLY A 100 -12.06 6.50 17.48
CA GLY A 100 -12.24 6.23 18.91
C GLY A 100 -11.50 4.95 19.35
N ALA A 101 -11.67 3.85 18.61
CA ALA A 101 -10.98 2.59 18.90
C ALA A 101 -9.45 2.72 18.84
N PHE A 102 -8.92 3.52 17.90
CA PHE A 102 -7.50 3.82 17.83
C PHE A 102 -7.01 4.61 19.05
N VAL A 103 -7.74 5.65 19.46
CA VAL A 103 -7.39 6.48 20.64
C VAL A 103 -7.38 5.63 21.91
N ASP A 104 -8.38 4.76 22.10
CA ASP A 104 -8.46 3.85 23.24
C ASP A 104 -7.26 2.88 23.24
N THR A 105 -6.94 2.30 22.07
CA THR A 105 -5.76 1.43 21.91
C THR A 105 -4.47 2.19 22.24
N PHE A 106 -4.36 3.44 21.82
CA PHE A 106 -3.19 4.28 22.11
C PHE A 106 -3.06 4.60 23.60
N CYS A 107 -4.15 4.95 24.27
CA CYS A 107 -4.14 5.19 25.72
C CYS A 107 -3.72 3.93 26.49
N GLN A 108 -4.15 2.75 26.05
CA GLN A 108 -3.67 1.47 26.58
C GLN A 108 -2.17 1.28 26.32
N MET A 109 -1.71 1.58 25.10
CA MET A 109 -0.28 1.53 24.75
C MET A 109 0.55 2.46 25.66
N LEU A 110 0.11 3.68 25.97
CA LEU A 110 0.80 4.62 26.86
C LEU A 110 1.12 4.02 28.23
N SER A 111 0.20 3.21 28.77
CA SER A 111 0.38 2.55 30.07
C SER A 111 1.42 1.42 30.03
N GLU A 112 1.50 0.70 28.91
CA GLU A 112 2.35 -0.48 28.76
C GLU A 112 3.79 -0.17 28.33
N VAL A 113 3.99 0.88 27.52
CA VAL A 113 5.30 1.22 26.93
C VAL A 113 6.40 1.48 27.97
N ARG A 114 6.02 1.86 29.20
CA ARG A 114 6.96 2.04 30.32
C ARG A 114 7.75 0.75 30.60
N ALA A 115 7.09 -0.42 30.58
CA ALA A 115 7.75 -1.70 30.80
C ALA A 115 8.83 -1.98 29.75
N TYR A 116 8.64 -1.48 28.53
CA TYR A 116 9.56 -1.63 27.41
C TYR A 116 10.67 -0.56 27.36
N GLY A 117 10.73 0.33 28.36
CA GLY A 117 11.71 1.42 28.40
C GLY A 117 11.47 2.48 27.34
N GLN A 118 10.23 2.68 26.91
CA GLN A 118 9.85 3.70 25.95
C GLN A 118 9.16 4.86 26.68
N GLY A 119 9.76 6.05 26.59
CA GLY A 119 9.17 7.30 27.07
C GLY A 119 8.43 8.02 25.94
N ILE A 120 7.34 8.71 26.26
CA ILE A 120 6.55 9.47 25.29
C ILE A 120 6.39 10.89 25.83
N VAL A 121 6.73 11.87 25.00
CA VAL A 121 6.48 13.30 25.24
C VAL A 121 5.38 13.73 24.28
N VAL A 122 4.33 14.31 24.83
CA VAL A 122 3.24 14.91 24.07
C VAL A 122 3.36 16.42 24.18
N ALA A 123 3.53 17.09 23.04
CA ALA A 123 3.56 18.55 22.96
C ALA A 123 2.31 19.02 22.22
N ASP A 124 1.51 19.86 22.89
CA ASP A 124 0.27 20.39 22.34
C ASP A 124 -0.03 21.80 22.85
N GLN A 125 -0.66 22.61 22.01
CA GLN A 125 -1.05 23.98 22.32
C GLN A 125 -2.46 24.07 22.94
N VAL A 126 -3.31 23.07 22.69
CA VAL A 126 -4.72 23.07 23.13
C VAL A 126 -5.02 21.79 23.92
N PRO A 127 -4.64 21.72 25.21
CA PRO A 127 -4.83 20.55 26.07
C PRO A 127 -6.24 19.94 26.02
N VAL A 128 -7.32 20.74 25.90
CA VAL A 128 -8.69 20.19 25.87
C VAL A 128 -9.02 19.37 24.62
N ARG A 129 -8.23 19.52 23.55
CA ARG A 129 -8.37 18.69 22.34
C ARG A 129 -7.76 17.30 22.51
N LEU A 130 -6.91 17.09 23.52
CA LEU A 130 -6.37 15.77 23.81
C LEU A 130 -7.40 14.89 24.52
N ALA A 131 -7.34 13.58 24.26
CA ALA A 131 -8.10 12.60 25.01
C ALA A 131 -7.75 12.70 26.51
N PRO A 132 -8.76 12.73 27.42
CA PRO A 132 -8.53 12.91 28.85
C PRO A 132 -7.54 11.89 29.46
N ASP A 133 -7.50 10.68 28.92
CA ASP A 133 -6.62 9.63 29.41
C ASP A 133 -5.14 9.88 29.07
N VAL A 134 -4.84 10.70 28.05
CA VAL A 134 -3.47 11.16 27.81
C VAL A 134 -3.00 12.03 28.98
N LEU A 135 -3.81 13.04 29.37
CA LEU A 135 -3.48 13.93 30.49
C LEU A 135 -3.33 13.17 31.82
N LYS A 136 -4.17 12.16 32.06
CA LYS A 136 -4.10 11.32 33.26
C LYS A 136 -2.86 10.40 33.28
N ASN A 137 -2.55 9.75 32.15
CA ASN A 137 -1.49 8.74 32.09
C ASN A 137 -0.08 9.33 31.88
N THR A 138 0.03 10.63 31.58
CA THR A 138 1.33 11.32 31.59
C THR A 138 1.77 11.69 33.01
N ASN A 139 2.92 11.18 33.45
CA ASN A 139 3.47 11.46 34.78
C ASN A 139 3.95 12.92 34.89
N LEU A 140 4.96 13.29 34.11
CA LEU A 140 5.53 14.64 34.10
C LEU A 140 4.69 15.57 33.22
N LYS A 141 4.33 16.73 33.77
CA LYS A 141 3.57 17.79 33.10
C LYS A 141 4.35 19.10 33.16
N ILE A 142 4.45 19.77 32.02
CA ILE A 142 5.12 21.06 31.88
C ILE A 142 4.14 22.02 31.21
N ALA A 143 3.57 22.94 31.98
CA ALA A 143 2.63 23.94 31.49
C ALA A 143 3.35 25.27 31.30
N HIS A 144 3.46 25.70 30.04
CA HIS A 144 3.86 27.06 29.69
C HIS A 144 2.64 28.00 29.77
N ARG A 145 2.75 29.18 29.15
CA ARG A 145 1.69 30.17 29.12
C ARG A 145 0.42 29.58 28.49
N LEU A 146 -0.69 29.60 29.24
CA LEU A 146 -2.03 29.19 28.80
C LEU A 146 -3.03 30.30 29.11
N VAL A 147 -3.65 30.87 28.07
CA VAL A 147 -4.57 32.02 28.19
C VAL A 147 -6.03 31.58 28.21
N VAL A 148 -6.37 30.56 27.43
CA VAL A 148 -7.74 30.04 27.31
C VAL A 148 -8.17 29.40 28.63
N GLY A 149 -9.38 29.73 29.10
CA GLY A 149 -9.90 29.28 30.39
C GLY A 149 -9.97 27.77 30.53
N ASP A 150 -10.56 27.09 29.55
CA ASP A 150 -10.80 25.64 29.60
C ASP A 150 -9.48 24.83 29.56
N ASP A 151 -8.52 25.25 28.72
CA ASP A 151 -7.18 24.65 28.66
C ASP A 151 -6.44 24.76 29.98
N ARG A 152 -6.53 25.95 30.58
CA ARG A 152 -5.93 26.28 31.85
C ARG A 152 -6.58 25.51 33.00
N GLU A 153 -7.90 25.33 32.98
CA GLU A 153 -8.63 24.53 33.97
C GLU A 153 -8.29 23.03 33.85
N ALA A 154 -8.22 22.50 32.63
CA ALA A 154 -7.85 21.11 32.39
C ALA A 154 -6.44 20.80 32.93
N MET A 155 -5.46 21.68 32.63
CA MET A 155 -4.10 21.52 33.15
C MET A 155 -4.01 21.75 34.65
N ALA A 156 -4.73 22.73 35.21
CA ALA A 156 -4.75 22.99 36.65
C ALA A 156 -5.24 21.78 37.45
N LYS A 157 -6.34 21.14 37.00
CA LYS A 157 -6.85 19.90 37.60
C LYS A 157 -5.84 18.76 37.50
N ALA A 158 -5.13 18.66 36.36
CA ALA A 158 -4.17 17.60 36.11
C ALA A 158 -2.83 17.79 36.87
N MET A 159 -2.55 19.00 37.38
CA MET A 159 -1.31 19.38 38.07
C MET A 159 -1.54 19.81 39.54
N ALA A 160 -2.72 19.57 40.11
CA ALA A 160 -3.08 19.95 41.48
C ALA A 160 -2.83 21.44 41.80
N MET A 161 -3.15 22.33 40.85
CA MET A 161 -3.01 23.78 41.03
C MET A 161 -4.20 24.39 41.78
N THR A 162 -3.94 25.43 42.57
CA THR A 162 -5.00 26.34 43.06
C THR A 162 -5.49 27.27 41.95
N THR A 163 -6.62 27.94 42.17
CA THR A 163 -7.15 28.95 41.24
C THR A 163 -6.15 30.08 40.98
N GLU A 164 -5.43 30.51 42.01
CA GLU A 164 -4.42 31.56 41.93
C GLU A 164 -3.24 31.10 41.07
N GLN A 165 -2.70 29.91 41.34
CA GLN A 165 -1.60 29.31 40.56
C GLN A 165 -2.00 29.11 39.09
N SER A 166 -3.24 28.66 38.87
CA SER A 166 -3.81 28.53 37.54
C SER A 166 -3.83 29.89 36.82
N ASN A 167 -4.26 30.96 37.49
CA ASN A 167 -4.31 32.31 36.90
C ASN A 167 -2.92 32.82 36.48
N GLU A 168 -1.85 32.43 37.17
CA GLU A 168 -0.48 32.83 36.81
C GLU A 168 -0.03 32.31 35.44
N LEU A 169 -0.58 31.17 34.97
CA LEU A 169 -0.29 30.63 33.64
C LEU A 169 -0.61 31.63 32.51
N THR A 170 -1.53 32.58 32.72
CA THR A 170 -1.95 33.54 31.69
C THR A 170 -0.89 34.59 31.35
N ILE A 171 0.02 34.88 32.29
CA ILE A 171 1.00 35.97 32.22
C ILE A 171 2.46 35.48 32.18
N MET A 172 2.69 34.16 32.08
CA MET A 172 4.05 33.63 32.05
C MET A 172 4.84 34.13 30.82
N PRO A 173 6.06 34.69 31.01
CA PRO A 173 6.92 35.05 29.90
C PRO A 173 7.45 33.80 29.18
N PRO A 174 7.90 33.93 27.92
CA PRO A 174 8.49 32.82 27.18
C PRO A 174 9.60 32.10 27.96
N GLY A 175 9.55 30.78 27.98
CA GLY A 175 10.47 29.93 28.73
C GLY A 175 10.12 29.75 30.22
N ARG A 176 9.20 30.53 30.81
CA ARG A 176 8.69 30.22 32.15
C ARG A 176 7.62 29.13 32.05
N ALA A 177 7.65 28.18 32.98
CA ALA A 177 6.72 27.07 33.03
C ALA A 177 6.43 26.63 34.46
N ALA A 178 5.23 26.12 34.70
CA ALA A 178 4.93 25.28 35.85
C ALA A 178 5.25 23.81 35.53
N VAL A 179 5.96 23.14 36.43
CA VAL A 179 6.33 21.72 36.28
C VAL A 179 5.73 20.93 37.43
N PHE A 180 5.13 19.80 37.10
CA PHE A 180 4.52 18.88 38.07
C PHE A 180 4.83 17.44 37.69
N SER A 181 5.29 16.65 38.65
CA SER A 181 5.53 15.22 38.52
C SER A 181 4.80 14.46 39.64
N GLU A 182 4.56 13.17 39.43
CA GLU A 182 4.10 12.27 40.48
C GLU A 182 5.00 12.35 41.72
N GLY A 183 4.40 12.61 42.87
CA GLY A 183 5.10 12.85 44.14
C GLY A 183 5.17 14.32 44.56
N ASP A 184 4.95 15.26 43.64
CA ASP A 184 4.93 16.69 43.97
C ASP A 184 3.64 17.06 44.70
N HIS A 185 3.75 17.89 45.74
CA HIS A 185 2.59 18.44 46.45
C HIS A 185 1.94 19.60 45.70
N THR A 186 2.73 20.35 44.93
CA THR A 186 2.28 21.51 44.13
C THR A 186 3.28 21.75 43.00
N PRO A 187 2.87 22.36 41.87
CA PRO A 187 3.79 22.63 40.77
C PRO A 187 4.91 23.60 41.15
N VAL A 188 6.09 23.37 40.59
CA VAL A 188 7.25 24.23 40.74
C VAL A 188 7.41 25.11 39.50
N ILE A 189 7.65 26.41 39.71
CA ILE A 189 7.93 27.34 38.61
C ILE A 189 9.41 27.24 38.22
N VAL A 190 9.66 27.02 36.93
CA VAL A 190 11.01 26.92 36.36
C VAL A 190 11.19 27.93 35.24
N GLN A 191 12.46 28.26 34.96
CA GLN A 191 12.86 29.00 33.77
C GLN A 191 13.60 28.06 32.83
N VAL A 192 12.95 27.67 31.74
CA VAL A 192 13.52 26.88 30.66
C VAL A 192 14.47 27.76 29.84
N PRO A 193 15.73 27.35 29.64
CA PRO A 193 16.67 28.06 28.77
C PRO A 193 16.17 28.12 27.34
N LYS A 194 16.33 29.27 26.68
CA LYS A 194 16.00 29.41 25.26
C LYS A 194 17.10 28.75 24.41
N SER A 195 16.76 27.65 23.74
CA SER A 195 17.71 26.94 22.87
C SER A 195 17.97 27.65 21.55
N LYS A 196 16.97 28.35 20.99
CA LYS A 196 17.08 29.04 19.69
C LYS A 196 17.97 30.29 19.74
N ASP A 197 17.88 31.07 20.83
CA ASP A 197 18.60 32.34 20.97
C ASP A 197 20.12 32.17 21.12
N ASN A 198 20.59 30.97 21.50
CA ASN A 198 22.00 30.63 21.70
C ASN A 198 22.55 29.65 20.64
N SER A 199 21.83 29.41 19.54
CA SER A 199 22.31 28.52 18.48
C SER A 199 23.49 29.16 17.75
N THR A 200 24.66 28.52 17.85
CA THR A 200 25.85 28.86 17.04
C THR A 200 25.87 28.17 15.68
N HIS A 201 24.87 27.33 15.40
CA HIS A 201 24.74 26.61 14.14
C HIS A 201 24.12 27.50 13.07
N ALA A 202 24.70 27.47 11.86
CA ALA A 202 24.10 28.08 10.69
C ALA A 202 22.71 27.50 10.43
N ALA A 203 21.80 28.31 9.88
CA ALA A 203 20.52 27.83 9.40
C ALA A 203 20.75 26.72 8.36
N ILE A 204 19.99 25.64 8.46
CA ILE A 204 20.02 24.52 7.51
C ILE A 204 18.92 24.79 6.48
N ASP A 205 19.28 24.82 5.21
CA ASP A 205 18.33 24.95 4.11
C ASP A 205 17.97 23.57 3.50
N ASP A 206 16.97 23.55 2.64
CA ASP A 206 16.50 22.33 1.97
C ASP A 206 17.59 21.67 1.13
N SER A 207 18.53 22.46 0.59
CA SER A 207 19.66 21.96 -0.19
C SER A 207 20.60 21.13 0.68
N ALA A 208 20.98 21.64 1.86
CA ALA A 208 21.79 20.92 2.82
C ALA A 208 21.11 19.64 3.32
N VAL A 209 19.80 19.69 3.58
CA VAL A 209 19.02 18.48 3.94
C VAL A 209 19.03 17.47 2.80
N SER A 210 18.79 17.92 1.57
CA SER A 210 18.77 17.06 0.37
C SER A 210 20.13 16.37 0.15
N GLU A 211 21.24 17.11 0.30
CA GLU A 211 22.59 16.56 0.16
C GLU A 211 22.91 15.53 1.26
N ALA A 212 22.57 15.83 2.52
CA ALA A 212 22.75 14.90 3.64
C ALA A 212 21.92 13.62 3.44
N MET A 213 20.68 13.76 2.98
CA MET A 213 19.80 12.64 2.67
C MET A 213 20.29 11.82 1.48
N ALA A 214 20.90 12.45 0.46
CA ALA A 214 21.49 11.76 -0.68
C ALA A 214 22.68 10.89 -0.25
N LYS A 215 23.57 11.43 0.60
CA LYS A 215 24.71 10.68 1.19
C LYS A 215 24.22 9.49 2.03
N TRP A 216 23.19 9.69 2.84
CA TRP A 216 22.59 8.60 3.62
C TRP A 216 21.98 7.52 2.72
N ARG A 217 21.28 7.90 1.65
CA ARG A 217 20.70 6.95 0.68
C ARG A 217 21.72 6.15 -0.11
N SER A 218 22.92 6.69 -0.32
CA SER A 218 24.01 6.01 -1.03
C SER A 218 24.77 5.00 -0.17
N ASP A 219 24.53 4.96 1.15
CA ASP A 219 25.13 3.93 2.01
C ASP A 219 24.62 2.55 1.56
N PRO A 220 25.49 1.57 1.24
CA PRO A 220 25.07 0.27 0.73
C PRO A 220 24.09 -0.47 1.65
N SER A 221 24.24 -0.30 2.98
CA SER A 221 23.35 -0.89 3.98
C SER A 221 21.95 -0.28 3.94
N VAL A 222 21.85 0.99 3.56
CA VAL A 222 20.61 1.75 3.47
C VAL A 222 19.96 1.55 2.10
N GLN A 223 20.75 1.54 1.03
CA GLN A 223 20.30 1.34 -0.34
C GLN A 223 19.53 0.02 -0.51
N ALA A 224 19.91 -1.02 0.23
CA ALA A 224 19.20 -2.31 0.26
C ALA A 224 17.72 -2.20 0.69
N TRP A 225 17.34 -1.13 1.39
CA TRP A 225 15.95 -0.87 1.79
C TRP A 225 15.18 -0.01 0.77
N PHE A 226 15.87 0.68 -0.13
CA PHE A 226 15.29 1.56 -1.13
C PHE A 226 15.27 0.88 -2.51
N THR A 227 14.21 0.13 -2.79
CA THR A 227 13.94 -0.37 -4.14
C THR A 227 13.38 0.76 -5.00
N ALA A 228 13.96 1.00 -6.19
CA ALA A 228 13.49 2.05 -7.12
C ALA A 228 12.02 1.86 -7.56
N SER A 229 11.52 0.62 -7.54
CA SER A 229 10.09 0.33 -7.57
C SER A 229 9.78 -0.95 -6.80
N VAL A 230 8.68 -0.88 -6.04
CA VAL A 230 8.03 -2.03 -5.39
C VAL A 230 7.60 -3.08 -6.40
N ALA A 231 7.20 -2.63 -7.59
CA ALA A 231 6.72 -3.51 -8.63
C ALA A 231 7.87 -4.39 -9.15
N CYS A 232 9.01 -3.79 -9.54
CA CYS A 232 10.07 -4.55 -10.20
C CYS A 232 11.07 -5.23 -9.26
N ARG A 233 11.11 -4.90 -7.95
CA ARG A 233 12.08 -5.48 -6.99
C ARG A 233 13.55 -5.39 -7.42
N GLY A 234 13.91 -4.34 -8.14
CA GLY A 234 15.25 -4.16 -8.71
C GLY A 234 15.54 -4.98 -9.98
N ALA A 235 14.56 -5.67 -10.57
CA ALA A 235 14.72 -6.39 -11.82
C ALA A 235 14.81 -5.48 -13.06
N CYS A 236 14.33 -4.23 -12.97
CA CYS A 236 14.50 -3.27 -14.07
C CYS A 236 15.99 -2.96 -14.29
N ARG A 237 16.43 -3.05 -15.55
CA ARG A 237 17.83 -2.84 -15.97
C ARG A 237 18.30 -1.39 -15.79
N ASN A 238 17.36 -0.45 -15.81
CA ASN A 238 17.64 0.98 -15.81
C ASN A 238 16.68 1.72 -14.86
N ALA A 239 17.23 2.53 -13.95
CA ALA A 239 16.44 3.27 -12.96
C ALA A 239 15.54 4.36 -13.57
N ILE A 240 15.96 5.01 -14.66
CA ILE A 240 15.15 6.00 -15.38
C ILE A 240 13.97 5.30 -16.06
N ALA A 241 14.22 4.19 -16.75
CA ALA A 241 13.16 3.38 -17.36
C ALA A 241 12.17 2.87 -16.31
N CYS A 242 12.66 2.38 -15.17
CA CYS A 242 11.84 1.95 -14.04
C CYS A 242 10.89 3.07 -13.54
N LYS A 243 11.41 4.28 -13.34
CA LYS A 243 10.60 5.45 -12.92
C LYS A 243 9.60 5.88 -14.00
N GLN A 244 9.96 5.83 -15.27
CA GLN A 244 9.02 6.13 -16.35
C GLN A 244 7.90 5.08 -16.40
N SER A 245 8.24 3.80 -16.22
CA SER A 245 7.26 2.72 -16.20
C SER A 245 6.26 2.84 -15.06
N SER A 246 6.64 3.38 -13.88
CA SER A 246 5.66 3.63 -12.81
C SER A 246 4.60 4.66 -13.22
N ILE A 247 4.99 5.71 -13.95
CA ILE A 247 4.06 6.73 -14.46
C ILE A 247 3.15 6.12 -15.55
N LEU A 248 3.72 5.31 -16.45
CA LEU A 248 2.93 4.64 -17.51
C LEU A 248 1.86 3.70 -16.93
N MET A 249 2.11 3.10 -15.76
CA MET A 249 1.16 2.24 -15.07
C MET A 249 -0.04 2.99 -14.47
N GLU A 250 0.05 4.32 -14.31
CA GLU A 250 -1.08 5.15 -13.89
C GLU A 250 -2.03 5.46 -15.05
N HIS A 251 -1.56 5.32 -16.30
CA HIS A 251 -2.37 5.56 -17.49
C HIS A 251 -3.43 4.45 -17.69
N PRO A 252 -4.70 4.76 -18.01
CA PRO A 252 -5.75 3.75 -18.21
C PRO A 252 -5.39 2.65 -19.23
N HIS A 253 -4.89 3.03 -20.42
CA HIS A 253 -4.39 2.06 -21.40
C HIS A 253 -3.22 1.20 -20.86
N GLY A 254 -2.35 1.75 -20.02
CA GLY A 254 -1.27 0.98 -19.38
C GLY A 254 -1.83 -0.08 -18.43
N GLN A 255 -2.90 0.22 -17.70
CA GLN A 255 -3.57 -0.72 -16.81
C GLN A 255 -4.31 -1.84 -17.56
N LEU A 256 -4.92 -1.51 -18.70
CA LEU A 256 -5.54 -2.50 -19.60
C LEU A 256 -4.50 -3.44 -20.18
N LEU A 257 -3.40 -2.91 -20.74
CA LEU A 257 -2.28 -3.72 -21.25
C LEU A 257 -1.66 -4.58 -20.16
N ALA A 258 -1.53 -4.06 -18.94
CA ALA A 258 -1.02 -4.86 -17.83
C ALA A 258 -1.94 -6.03 -17.47
N THR A 259 -3.25 -5.80 -17.49
CA THR A 259 -4.25 -6.86 -17.28
C THR A 259 -4.13 -7.91 -18.38
N ARG A 260 -4.11 -7.49 -19.65
CA ARG A 260 -4.00 -8.39 -20.80
C ARG A 260 -2.71 -9.20 -20.79
N LEU A 261 -1.57 -8.54 -20.55
CA LEU A 261 -0.26 -9.19 -20.45
C LEU A 261 -0.30 -10.29 -19.39
N TRP A 262 -0.75 -9.97 -18.18
CA TRP A 262 -0.77 -10.92 -17.09
C TRP A 262 -1.70 -12.11 -17.37
N HIS A 263 -2.94 -11.86 -17.83
CA HIS A 263 -3.94 -12.91 -18.10
C HIS A 263 -3.54 -13.82 -19.25
N THR A 264 -3.04 -13.27 -20.35
CA THR A 264 -2.62 -14.10 -21.48
C THR A 264 -1.41 -14.96 -21.08
N SER A 265 -0.47 -14.42 -20.28
CA SER A 265 0.74 -15.13 -19.82
C SER A 265 0.47 -16.33 -18.91
N ILE A 266 -0.63 -16.31 -18.15
CA ILE A 266 -0.99 -17.41 -17.23
C ILE A 266 -1.85 -18.47 -17.89
N GLU A 267 -2.50 -18.16 -19.02
CA GLU A 267 -3.35 -19.11 -19.76
C GLU A 267 -2.55 -19.86 -20.82
N HIS A 268 -1.51 -19.26 -21.38
CA HIS A 268 -0.70 -19.89 -22.43
C HIS A 268 0.79 -19.51 -22.36
N PRO A 269 1.73 -20.42 -22.65
CA PRO A 269 3.15 -20.11 -22.69
C PRO A 269 3.52 -18.96 -23.63
N ASP A 270 2.90 -18.89 -24.82
CA ASP A 270 3.12 -17.79 -25.78
C ASP A 270 2.37 -16.50 -25.42
N GLY A 271 1.64 -16.45 -24.31
CA GLY A 271 0.78 -15.32 -23.99
C GLY A 271 1.51 -13.99 -23.81
N ILE A 272 2.78 -14.02 -23.37
CA ILE A 272 3.63 -12.83 -23.32
C ILE A 272 3.91 -12.29 -24.72
N ASP A 273 4.17 -13.19 -25.67
CA ASP A 273 4.57 -12.85 -27.04
C ASP A 273 3.44 -12.12 -27.78
N LEU A 274 2.19 -12.48 -27.49
CA LEU A 274 1.00 -11.88 -28.09
C LEU A 274 0.83 -10.41 -27.74
N VAL A 275 1.05 -10.06 -26.48
CA VAL A 275 0.81 -8.71 -25.96
C VAL A 275 2.06 -7.82 -26.14
N TRP A 276 3.23 -8.42 -26.42
CA TRP A 276 4.50 -7.68 -26.53
C TRP A 276 4.52 -6.57 -27.60
N PRO A 277 3.97 -6.77 -28.82
CA PRO A 277 3.90 -5.71 -29.83
C PRO A 277 3.08 -4.50 -29.36
N ASP A 278 1.94 -4.73 -28.71
CA ASP A 278 1.07 -3.68 -28.18
C ASP A 278 1.75 -2.88 -27.06
N ILE A 279 2.44 -3.58 -26.15
CA ILE A 279 3.26 -2.93 -25.12
C ILE A 279 4.35 -2.07 -25.76
N THR A 280 5.03 -2.60 -26.77
CA THR A 280 6.11 -1.88 -27.47
C THR A 280 5.57 -0.63 -28.16
N ALA A 281 4.42 -0.73 -28.83
CA ALA A 281 3.75 0.39 -29.47
C ALA A 281 3.31 1.45 -28.44
N PHE A 282 2.69 1.02 -27.33
CA PHE A 282 2.25 1.91 -26.26
C PHE A 282 3.44 2.67 -25.64
N VAL A 283 4.47 1.96 -25.19
CA VAL A 283 5.66 2.57 -24.58
C VAL A 283 6.34 3.54 -25.55
N LYS A 284 6.43 3.19 -26.84
CA LYS A 284 6.99 4.06 -27.88
C LYS A 284 6.13 5.29 -28.14
N ALA A 285 4.81 5.16 -28.18
CA ALA A 285 3.91 6.29 -28.40
C ALA A 285 3.94 7.28 -27.23
N THR A 286 3.94 6.78 -25.99
CA THR A 286 3.99 7.64 -24.81
C THR A 286 5.38 8.26 -24.60
N ALA A 287 6.45 7.60 -25.09
CA ALA A 287 7.79 8.19 -25.16
C ALA A 287 7.86 9.45 -26.03
N ALA A 288 7.07 9.52 -27.11
CA ALA A 288 7.04 10.65 -28.02
C ALA A 288 6.14 11.80 -27.54
N GLY A 289 5.16 11.51 -26.66
CA GLY A 289 4.21 12.50 -26.12
C GLY A 289 4.61 13.14 -24.79
N ILE A 290 5.49 12.50 -24.01
CA ILE A 290 6.08 13.10 -22.81
C ILE A 290 7.26 13.96 -23.28
N GLY A 291 7.03 15.26 -23.44
CA GLY A 291 8.06 16.22 -23.85
C GLY A 291 9.36 16.10 -23.05
N GLU A 292 10.46 16.49 -23.68
CA GLU A 292 11.83 16.64 -23.17
C GLU A 292 11.97 17.64 -21.99
N HIS A 293 11.10 17.56 -21.00
CA HIS A 293 11.11 18.39 -19.80
C HIS A 293 11.24 17.57 -18.54
N THR A 294 12.29 16.75 -18.44
CA THR A 294 12.91 16.42 -17.15
C THR A 294 14.40 16.09 -17.35
N SER A 295 15.25 17.09 -17.11
CA SER A 295 16.72 17.03 -17.00
C SER A 295 17.53 16.74 -18.29
N PRO A 296 18.69 17.39 -18.48
CA PRO A 296 19.58 17.07 -19.60
C PRO A 296 20.07 15.62 -19.49
N PRO A 297 20.21 14.90 -20.62
CA PRO A 297 20.71 13.54 -20.62
C PRO A 297 22.12 13.51 -20.03
N THR A 298 22.32 12.67 -19.02
CA THR A 298 23.65 12.37 -18.49
C THR A 298 24.45 11.66 -19.59
N PRO A 299 25.71 12.05 -19.88
CA PRO A 299 26.49 11.40 -20.93
C PRO A 299 26.67 9.90 -20.60
N GLY A 300 26.07 9.02 -21.39
CA GLY A 300 26.08 7.57 -21.18
C GLY A 300 24.70 6.92 -20.91
N SER A 301 23.61 7.69 -20.75
CA SER A 301 22.26 7.12 -20.65
C SER A 301 21.70 6.77 -22.03
N THR A 302 21.93 5.54 -22.50
CA THR A 302 21.13 5.01 -23.60
C THR A 302 19.70 4.83 -23.10
N ASN A 303 18.84 5.78 -23.43
CA ASN A 303 17.38 5.73 -23.24
C ASN A 303 16.79 4.66 -24.18
N ASN A 304 17.16 3.40 -23.96
CA ASN A 304 16.83 2.30 -24.85
C ASN A 304 15.34 1.95 -24.71
N LEU A 305 14.61 1.93 -25.83
CA LEU A 305 13.22 1.52 -25.88
C LEU A 305 13.03 0.12 -25.25
N ASP A 306 14.00 -0.78 -25.46
CA ASP A 306 13.96 -2.13 -24.91
C ASP A 306 13.95 -2.14 -23.37
N ASP A 307 14.75 -1.28 -22.73
CA ASP A 307 14.78 -1.16 -21.27
C ASP A 307 13.45 -0.63 -20.72
N ARG A 308 12.78 0.25 -21.48
CA ARG A 308 11.48 0.81 -21.11
C ARG A 308 10.34 -0.19 -21.29
N VAL A 309 10.35 -0.94 -22.39
CA VAL A 309 9.39 -2.02 -22.66
C VAL A 309 9.54 -3.12 -21.61
N HIS A 310 10.77 -3.55 -21.34
CA HIS A 310 11.08 -4.50 -20.29
C HIS A 310 10.62 -4.00 -18.90
N SER A 311 10.96 -2.77 -18.54
CA SER A 311 10.56 -2.18 -17.26
C SER A 311 9.03 -2.06 -17.13
N PHE A 312 8.33 -1.70 -18.21
CA PHE A 312 6.87 -1.64 -18.22
C PHE A 312 6.27 -3.04 -18.00
N ALA A 313 6.74 -4.05 -18.71
CA ALA A 313 6.24 -5.42 -18.57
C ALA A 313 6.43 -5.96 -17.13
N LEU A 314 7.59 -5.71 -16.51
CA LEU A 314 7.84 -6.10 -15.12
C LEU A 314 6.86 -5.41 -14.15
N HIS A 315 6.65 -4.10 -14.33
CA HIS A 315 5.73 -3.33 -13.50
C HIS A 315 4.27 -3.78 -13.69
N ALA A 316 3.86 -4.02 -14.93
CA ALA A 316 2.55 -4.54 -15.28
C ALA A 316 2.27 -5.87 -14.57
N ILE A 317 3.16 -6.84 -14.73
CA ILE A 317 3.03 -8.17 -14.12
C ILE A 317 2.98 -8.08 -12.60
N ALA A 318 3.88 -7.33 -11.98
CA ALA A 318 3.93 -7.23 -10.53
C ALA A 318 2.68 -6.55 -9.95
N THR A 319 2.20 -5.49 -10.61
CA THR A 319 1.00 -4.76 -10.19
C THR A 319 -0.22 -5.66 -10.21
N VAL A 320 -0.44 -6.39 -11.31
CA VAL A 320 -1.59 -7.29 -11.44
C VAL A 320 -1.45 -8.50 -10.50
N THR A 321 -0.25 -9.08 -10.36
CA THR A 321 -0.01 -10.21 -9.44
C THR A 321 -0.32 -9.84 -8.00
N ASN A 322 0.17 -8.69 -7.52
CA ASN A 322 -0.09 -8.22 -6.16
C ASN A 322 -1.58 -7.93 -5.94
N ARG A 323 -2.26 -7.33 -6.94
CA ARG A 323 -3.70 -7.09 -6.87
C ARG A 323 -4.49 -8.39 -6.74
N ARG A 324 -4.17 -9.40 -7.55
CA ARG A 324 -4.83 -10.72 -7.50
C ARG A 324 -4.55 -11.44 -6.18
N ALA A 325 -3.33 -11.36 -5.68
CA ALA A 325 -2.99 -11.90 -4.37
C ALA A 325 -3.85 -11.32 -3.25
N MET A 326 -4.06 -9.99 -3.25
CA MET A 326 -4.91 -9.33 -2.25
C MET A 326 -6.39 -9.71 -2.40
N GLN A 327 -6.91 -9.76 -3.64
CA GLN A 327 -8.31 -10.09 -3.91
C GLN A 327 -8.65 -11.55 -3.58
N ALA A 328 -7.72 -12.47 -3.83
CA ALA A 328 -7.92 -13.90 -3.65
C ALA A 328 -7.30 -14.47 -2.36
N GLY A 329 -6.64 -13.63 -1.55
CA GLY A 329 -6.04 -14.03 -0.28
C GLY A 329 -4.83 -14.96 -0.42
N TRP A 330 -4.00 -14.78 -1.45
CA TRP A 330 -2.81 -15.62 -1.65
C TRP A 330 -1.74 -15.36 -0.60
N SER A 331 -1.04 -16.41 -0.18
CA SER A 331 0.10 -16.27 0.74
C SER A 331 1.26 -15.51 0.10
N SER A 332 1.97 -14.71 0.89
CA SER A 332 3.15 -13.95 0.43
C SER A 332 4.22 -14.82 -0.28
N PRO A 333 4.58 -16.03 0.21
CA PRO A 333 5.51 -16.91 -0.49
C PRO A 333 5.02 -17.34 -1.87
N ALA A 334 3.72 -17.67 -1.99
CA ALA A 334 3.14 -18.10 -3.25
C ALA A 334 3.08 -16.97 -4.28
N THR A 335 2.68 -15.77 -3.86
CA THR A 335 2.70 -14.56 -4.68
C THR A 335 4.11 -14.25 -5.16
N SER A 336 5.09 -14.27 -4.26
CA SER A 336 6.49 -14.01 -4.60
C SER A 336 7.05 -15.03 -5.61
N ARG A 337 6.67 -16.30 -5.47
CA ARG A 337 7.08 -17.35 -6.42
C ARG A 337 6.51 -17.08 -7.82
N LEU A 338 5.21 -16.81 -7.93
CA LEU A 338 4.57 -16.52 -9.22
C LEU A 338 5.18 -15.28 -9.88
N THR A 339 5.39 -14.19 -9.14
CA THR A 339 6.05 -12.98 -9.67
C THR A 339 7.44 -13.28 -10.21
N THR A 340 8.23 -14.12 -9.52
CA THR A 340 9.59 -14.48 -9.94
C THR A 340 9.58 -15.28 -11.26
N LEU A 341 8.65 -16.22 -11.40
CA LEU A 341 8.47 -17.00 -12.63
C LEU A 341 8.07 -16.10 -13.80
N LEU A 342 7.10 -15.20 -13.60
CA LEU A 342 6.67 -14.26 -14.62
C LEU A 342 7.79 -13.27 -15.01
N PHE A 343 8.63 -12.84 -14.07
CA PHE A 343 9.81 -12.01 -14.36
C PHE A 343 10.84 -12.76 -15.20
N THR A 344 11.05 -14.04 -14.92
CA THR A 344 11.94 -14.89 -15.73
C THR A 344 11.42 -14.99 -17.16
N ALA A 345 10.11 -15.18 -17.34
CA ALA A 345 9.50 -15.25 -18.66
C ALA A 345 9.53 -13.91 -19.43
N ILE A 346 9.42 -12.77 -18.73
CA ILE A 346 9.66 -11.44 -19.32
C ILE A 346 11.13 -11.29 -19.75
N GLU A 347 12.07 -11.72 -18.91
CA GLU A 347 13.50 -11.62 -19.22
C GLU A 347 13.83 -12.46 -20.46
N GLU A 348 13.28 -13.68 -20.57
CA GLU A 348 13.35 -14.51 -21.78
C GLU A 348 12.82 -13.76 -23.00
N ARG A 349 11.60 -13.20 -22.93
CA ARG A 349 11.00 -12.43 -24.03
C ARG A 349 11.87 -11.26 -24.47
N SER A 350 12.35 -10.48 -23.51
CA SER A 350 13.03 -9.21 -23.77
C SER A 350 14.40 -9.35 -24.45
N ARG A 351 14.99 -10.54 -24.46
CA ARG A 351 16.28 -10.84 -25.08
C ARG A 351 16.17 -11.37 -26.51
N GLN A 352 14.95 -11.53 -27.01
CA GLN A 352 14.67 -12.34 -28.19
C GLN A 352 14.05 -11.49 -29.30
N THR A 353 14.50 -11.74 -30.52
CA THR A 353 14.02 -11.04 -31.73
C THR A 353 12.90 -11.79 -32.44
N GLU A 354 12.75 -13.08 -32.17
CA GLU A 354 11.67 -13.89 -32.72
C GLU A 354 10.30 -13.42 -32.17
N TYR A 355 9.24 -13.66 -32.95
CA TYR A 355 7.89 -13.30 -32.53
C TYR A 355 7.44 -14.23 -31.41
N PHE A 356 7.53 -15.55 -31.62
CA PHE A 356 7.14 -16.58 -30.65
C PHE A 356 8.35 -17.32 -30.11
N LEU A 357 8.39 -17.48 -28.80
CA LEU A 357 9.42 -18.25 -28.08
C LEU A 357 9.00 -19.68 -27.78
N GLY A 358 7.69 -19.97 -27.78
CA GLY A 358 7.16 -21.28 -27.45
C GLY A 358 7.13 -21.58 -25.95
N ASP A 359 7.02 -22.87 -25.64
CA ASP A 359 6.76 -23.42 -24.33
C ASP A 359 8.03 -23.64 -23.50
N THR A 360 8.75 -22.56 -23.19
CA THR A 360 9.92 -22.63 -22.30
C THR A 360 9.56 -23.20 -20.92
N PRO A 361 10.49 -23.86 -20.20
CA PRO A 361 10.23 -24.37 -18.86
C PRO A 361 9.69 -23.32 -17.88
N ALA A 362 10.20 -22.07 -17.97
CA ALA A 362 9.72 -20.97 -17.15
C ALA A 362 8.26 -20.63 -17.44
N ARG A 363 7.86 -20.58 -18.72
CA ARG A 363 6.49 -20.28 -19.16
C ARG A 363 5.50 -21.40 -18.81
N GLN A 364 5.91 -22.66 -18.96
CA GLN A 364 5.11 -23.80 -18.51
C GLN A 364 4.90 -23.78 -16.97
N GLU A 365 5.94 -23.41 -16.22
CA GLU A 365 5.85 -23.30 -14.77
C GLU A 365 4.96 -22.12 -14.34
N VAL A 366 4.98 -20.99 -15.07
CA VAL A 366 4.04 -19.87 -14.89
C VAL A 366 2.60 -20.35 -14.98
N VAL A 367 2.22 -21.01 -16.09
CA VAL A 367 0.85 -21.50 -16.31
C VAL A 367 0.43 -22.45 -15.18
N THR A 368 1.31 -23.38 -14.82
CA THR A 368 1.06 -24.37 -13.76
C THR A 368 0.92 -23.73 -12.38
N ALA A 369 1.80 -22.79 -12.03
CA ALA A 369 1.78 -22.11 -10.74
C ALA A 369 0.56 -21.18 -10.60
N ALA A 370 0.23 -20.46 -11.67
CA ALA A 370 -0.94 -19.58 -11.71
C ALA A 370 -2.25 -20.38 -11.61
N ALA A 371 -2.36 -21.51 -12.32
CA ALA A 371 -3.53 -22.39 -12.27
C ALA A 371 -3.85 -22.84 -10.83
N LYS A 372 -2.82 -23.21 -10.05
CA LYS A 372 -2.97 -23.61 -8.64
C LYS A 372 -3.46 -22.48 -7.74
N LEU A 373 -3.04 -21.23 -8.01
CA LEU A 373 -3.43 -20.08 -7.19
C LEU A 373 -4.84 -19.59 -7.50
N GLN A 374 -5.37 -19.91 -8.68
CA GLN A 374 -6.68 -19.47 -9.13
C GLN A 374 -7.79 -20.47 -8.84
N THR A 375 -7.50 -21.58 -8.18
CA THR A 375 -8.53 -22.56 -7.79
C THR A 375 -9.53 -21.92 -6.83
N ARG A 376 -10.82 -22.06 -7.12
CA ARG A 376 -11.89 -21.53 -6.26
C ARG A 376 -12.30 -22.59 -5.23
N ALA A 377 -12.58 -22.15 -4.00
CA ALA A 377 -13.14 -23.00 -2.96
C ALA A 377 -14.67 -23.18 -3.10
N PHE A 378 -15.34 -22.20 -3.70
CA PHE A 378 -16.77 -22.18 -3.98
C PHE A 378 -17.04 -21.39 -5.26
N ASP A 379 -18.22 -21.58 -5.85
CA ASP A 379 -18.65 -20.83 -7.03
C ASP A 379 -19.12 -19.42 -6.61
N PRO A 380 -18.42 -18.34 -7.00
CA PRO A 380 -18.81 -16.98 -6.63
C PRO A 380 -20.05 -16.50 -7.41
N LEU A 381 -20.36 -17.14 -8.54
CA LEU A 381 -21.54 -16.87 -9.36
C LEU A 381 -22.15 -18.19 -9.87
N PRO A 382 -23.46 -18.24 -10.18
CA PRO A 382 -24.18 -19.49 -10.43
C PRO A 382 -23.65 -20.38 -11.58
N LEU A 383 -22.99 -19.79 -12.57
CA LEU A 383 -22.47 -20.51 -13.74
C LEU A 383 -20.96 -20.74 -13.69
N CYS A 384 -20.27 -20.43 -12.58
CA CYS A 384 -18.82 -20.57 -12.49
C CYS A 384 -18.32 -21.98 -12.77
N SER A 385 -18.99 -23.01 -12.27
CA SER A 385 -18.68 -24.43 -12.56
C SER A 385 -18.90 -24.85 -14.01
N LYS A 386 -19.81 -24.18 -14.72
CA LYS A 386 -20.05 -24.44 -16.15
C LYS A 386 -19.09 -23.67 -17.05
N ILE A 387 -18.74 -22.44 -16.65
CA ILE A 387 -17.82 -21.58 -17.39
C ILE A 387 -16.38 -22.11 -17.24
N CYS A 388 -15.93 -22.34 -16.02
CA CYS A 388 -14.60 -22.86 -15.72
C CYS A 388 -14.73 -24.23 -15.05
N SER A 389 -14.86 -25.28 -15.85
CA SER A 389 -15.02 -26.66 -15.37
C SER A 389 -13.79 -27.19 -14.61
N ASP A 390 -12.61 -26.62 -14.86
CA ASP A 390 -11.33 -26.93 -14.22
C ASP A 390 -11.19 -26.44 -12.76
N GLY A 391 -12.26 -25.88 -12.17
CA GLY A 391 -12.23 -25.40 -10.79
C GLY A 391 -11.49 -24.06 -10.61
N ARG A 392 -11.01 -23.41 -11.67
CA ARG A 392 -10.31 -22.11 -11.58
C ARG A 392 -11.25 -20.90 -11.69
N CYS A 393 -10.81 -19.74 -11.24
CA CYS A 393 -11.52 -18.46 -11.42
C CYS A 393 -10.62 -17.35 -11.99
N PRO A 394 -10.05 -17.52 -13.20
CA PRO A 394 -9.15 -16.53 -13.80
C PRO A 394 -9.83 -15.17 -14.08
N PHE A 395 -11.08 -15.18 -14.56
CA PHE A 395 -11.65 -14.00 -15.22
C PHE A 395 -12.49 -13.08 -14.33
N LEU A 396 -13.00 -13.54 -13.18
CA LEU A 396 -13.96 -12.75 -12.37
C LEU A 396 -13.39 -11.38 -11.97
N HIS A 397 -12.19 -11.37 -11.40
CA HIS A 397 -11.54 -10.13 -10.99
C HIS A 397 -11.01 -9.35 -12.19
N ALA A 398 -10.60 -10.02 -13.27
CA ALA A 398 -10.13 -9.39 -14.49
C ALA A 398 -11.23 -8.55 -15.17
N VAL A 399 -12.41 -9.14 -15.34
CA VAL A 399 -13.57 -8.45 -15.93
C VAL A 399 -13.98 -7.26 -15.08
N ARG A 400 -13.96 -7.39 -13.75
CA ARG A 400 -14.28 -6.27 -12.85
C ARG A 400 -13.27 -5.13 -12.96
N ASP A 401 -11.99 -5.45 -13.04
CA ASP A 401 -10.92 -4.46 -13.19
C ASP A 401 -11.04 -3.71 -14.52
N VAL A 402 -11.19 -4.43 -15.65
CA VAL A 402 -11.37 -3.81 -16.97
C VAL A 402 -12.62 -2.94 -16.97
N ARG A 403 -13.75 -3.45 -16.46
CA ARG A 403 -15.00 -2.68 -16.40
C ARG A 403 -14.85 -1.37 -15.60
N ALA A 404 -14.06 -1.38 -14.52
CA ALA A 404 -13.78 -0.18 -13.74
C ALA A 404 -12.85 0.79 -14.47
N ALA A 405 -11.85 0.28 -15.19
CA ALA A 405 -10.87 1.08 -15.93
C ALA A 405 -11.44 1.69 -17.23
N SER A 406 -12.34 0.98 -17.92
CA SER A 406 -12.98 1.41 -19.17
C SER A 406 -14.08 2.47 -18.99
N GLY A 407 -14.11 3.21 -17.87
CA GLY A 407 -15.00 4.32 -17.54
C GLY A 407 -16.34 4.41 -18.31
N ASN A 408 -17.45 3.91 -17.74
CA ASN A 408 -18.84 4.06 -18.23
C ASN A 408 -19.14 3.79 -19.73
N PHE A 409 -18.18 3.31 -20.55
CA PHE A 409 -18.40 3.07 -21.98
C PHE A 409 -19.36 1.92 -22.26
N LEU A 410 -19.64 1.07 -21.27
CA LEU A 410 -20.63 0.02 -21.36
C LEU A 410 -21.92 0.54 -20.71
N GLY A 411 -22.72 1.22 -21.52
CA GLY A 411 -24.08 1.59 -21.17
C GLY A 411 -24.93 0.37 -20.82
N ASP A 412 -26.14 0.63 -20.34
CA ASP A 412 -27.01 -0.46 -19.95
C ASP A 412 -27.42 -1.32 -21.16
N ALA A 413 -26.87 -2.54 -21.26
CA ALA A 413 -27.27 -3.51 -22.29
C ALA A 413 -28.75 -3.91 -22.11
N ASN A 414 -29.59 -3.43 -23.03
CA ASN A 414 -31.03 -3.64 -23.04
C ASN A 414 -31.43 -4.81 -23.93
N THR A 415 -30.61 -5.14 -24.93
CA THR A 415 -30.80 -6.33 -25.79
C THR A 415 -29.76 -7.41 -25.48
N ASP A 416 -30.02 -8.63 -25.96
CA ASP A 416 -29.08 -9.76 -25.84
C ASP A 416 -27.84 -9.57 -26.70
N ASP A 417 -27.98 -8.93 -27.87
CA ASP A 417 -26.85 -8.58 -28.75
C ASP A 417 -25.95 -7.50 -28.12
N GLU A 418 -26.53 -6.46 -27.52
CA GLU A 418 -25.77 -5.45 -26.77
C GLU A 418 -25.00 -6.06 -25.59
N LEU A 419 -25.62 -7.03 -24.90
CA LEU A 419 -24.99 -7.73 -23.79
C LEU A 419 -23.80 -8.57 -24.28
N LEU A 420 -23.96 -9.32 -25.36
CA LEU A 420 -22.89 -10.13 -25.95
C LEU A 420 -21.74 -9.24 -26.46
N ASN A 421 -22.06 -8.13 -27.13
CA ASN A 421 -21.05 -7.19 -27.63
C ASN A 421 -20.27 -6.54 -26.47
N ALA A 422 -20.96 -6.12 -25.42
CA ALA A 422 -20.33 -5.57 -24.22
C ALA A 422 -19.43 -6.60 -23.51
N ALA A 423 -19.90 -7.84 -23.38
CA ALA A 423 -19.12 -8.93 -22.79
C ALA A 423 -17.89 -9.28 -23.64
N THR A 424 -18.03 -9.26 -24.97
CA THR A 424 -16.94 -9.51 -25.92
C THR A 424 -15.87 -8.43 -25.84
N ALA A 425 -16.27 -7.16 -25.81
CA ALA A 425 -15.33 -6.04 -25.64
C ALA A 425 -14.54 -6.14 -24.32
N LEU A 426 -15.19 -6.51 -23.22
CA LEU A 426 -14.49 -6.74 -21.94
C LEU A 426 -13.52 -7.92 -21.99
N ALA A 427 -13.91 -9.01 -22.66
CA ALA A 427 -13.08 -10.21 -22.76
C ALA A 427 -11.83 -9.98 -23.63
N GLU A 428 -11.95 -9.21 -24.71
CA GLU A 428 -10.84 -8.87 -25.61
C GLU A 428 -9.79 -7.98 -24.93
N GLU A 429 -10.17 -7.21 -23.90
CA GLU A 429 -9.21 -6.50 -23.05
C GLU A 429 -8.42 -7.42 -22.11
N ILE A 430 -8.86 -8.67 -21.91
CA ILE A 430 -8.25 -9.62 -20.95
C ILE A 430 -7.43 -10.68 -21.68
N VAL A 431 -7.98 -11.28 -22.73
CA VAL A 431 -7.35 -12.37 -23.49
C VAL A 431 -7.32 -12.00 -24.96
N GLU A 432 -6.12 -12.02 -25.53
CA GLU A 432 -5.91 -11.83 -26.96
C GLU A 432 -5.82 -13.18 -27.68
N THR A 433 -6.55 -13.33 -28.77
CA THR A 433 -6.50 -14.53 -29.62
C THR A 433 -6.01 -14.13 -31.02
N PRO A 434 -4.74 -14.36 -31.36
CA PRO A 434 -4.23 -14.09 -32.71
C PRO A 434 -4.73 -15.15 -33.69
N ARG A 435 -4.67 -14.83 -34.99
CA ARG A 435 -4.98 -15.79 -36.06
C ARG A 435 -3.83 -16.77 -36.34
N ASP A 436 -2.60 -16.43 -35.95
CA ASP A 436 -1.38 -17.07 -36.47
C ASP A 436 -0.43 -17.65 -35.37
N ALA A 437 -0.88 -17.83 -34.13
CA ALA A 437 -0.04 -18.42 -33.07
C ALA A 437 0.33 -19.89 -33.36
N PRO A 438 1.63 -20.26 -33.36
CA PRO A 438 2.06 -21.63 -33.56
C PRO A 438 1.80 -22.48 -32.31
N SER A 439 0.92 -23.47 -32.46
CA SER A 439 0.38 -24.36 -31.42
C SER A 439 -0.51 -23.68 -30.36
N ALA A 440 -1.70 -24.28 -30.15
CA ALA A 440 -2.73 -23.92 -29.16
C ALA A 440 -3.48 -22.58 -29.34
N THR A 441 -3.92 -22.28 -30.56
CA THR A 441 -5.08 -21.40 -30.77
C THR A 441 -6.31 -21.87 -29.97
N GLU A 442 -6.47 -23.16 -29.74
CA GLU A 442 -7.63 -23.71 -29.03
C GLU A 442 -7.71 -23.32 -27.54
N SER A 443 -6.60 -23.33 -26.79
CA SER A 443 -6.64 -22.99 -25.36
C SER A 443 -6.91 -21.51 -25.13
N LEU A 444 -6.29 -20.62 -25.92
CA LEU A 444 -6.55 -19.18 -25.89
C LEU A 444 -7.96 -18.86 -26.38
N ASN A 445 -8.45 -19.55 -27.42
CA ASN A 445 -9.86 -19.42 -27.84
C ASN A 445 -10.82 -19.87 -26.75
N GLN A 446 -10.50 -20.97 -26.04
CA GLN A 446 -11.31 -21.41 -24.91
C GLN A 446 -11.27 -20.40 -23.77
N ALA A 447 -10.10 -19.84 -23.44
CA ALA A 447 -9.95 -18.78 -22.45
C ALA A 447 -10.77 -17.53 -22.82
N ARG A 448 -10.76 -17.12 -24.09
CA ARG A 448 -11.61 -16.04 -24.62
C ARG A 448 -13.09 -16.33 -24.40
N TRP A 449 -13.58 -17.50 -24.78
CA TRP A 449 -14.99 -17.88 -24.56
C TRP A 449 -15.37 -17.89 -23.08
N ARG A 450 -14.48 -18.40 -22.21
CA ARG A 450 -14.68 -18.36 -20.75
C ARG A 450 -14.71 -16.93 -20.20
N ALA A 451 -13.86 -16.05 -20.71
CA ALA A 451 -13.85 -14.63 -20.36
C ALA A 451 -15.14 -13.92 -20.79
N ILE A 452 -15.60 -14.16 -22.04
CA ILE A 452 -16.89 -13.64 -22.55
C ILE A 452 -18.02 -14.08 -21.64
N ALA A 453 -18.13 -15.36 -21.34
CA ALA A 453 -19.21 -15.87 -20.49
C ALA A 453 -19.17 -15.35 -19.06
N CYS A 454 -17.97 -15.22 -18.48
CA CYS A 454 -17.80 -14.60 -17.18
C CYS A 454 -18.29 -13.14 -17.19
N ALA A 455 -17.99 -12.40 -18.26
CA ALA A 455 -18.46 -11.03 -18.45
C ALA A 455 -19.97 -10.95 -18.69
N THR A 456 -20.53 -11.81 -19.53
CA THR A 456 -21.99 -11.92 -19.77
C THR A 456 -22.72 -12.16 -18.45
N GLN A 457 -22.25 -13.10 -17.62
CA GLN A 457 -22.84 -13.38 -16.32
C GLN A 457 -22.81 -12.15 -15.38
N LEU A 458 -21.71 -11.41 -15.36
CA LEU A 458 -21.57 -10.20 -14.54
C LEU A 458 -22.46 -9.05 -15.03
N LEU A 459 -22.62 -8.90 -16.34
CA LEU A 459 -23.40 -7.83 -16.97
C LEU A 459 -24.90 -8.13 -16.97
N ALA A 460 -25.29 -9.40 -17.05
CA ALA A 460 -26.68 -9.85 -16.94
C ALA A 460 -27.29 -9.66 -15.53
N GLY A 461 -26.45 -9.43 -14.51
CA GLY A 461 -26.81 -9.35 -13.09
C GLY A 461 -27.53 -8.08 -12.63
N LYS A 462 -28.32 -7.41 -13.48
CA LYS A 462 -28.99 -6.14 -13.16
C LYS A 462 -30.24 -6.27 -12.30
N HIS A 463 -30.82 -7.46 -12.18
CA HIS A 463 -32.04 -7.67 -11.43
C HIS A 463 -31.74 -8.47 -10.16
N HIS A 464 -32.43 -8.17 -9.05
CA HIS A 464 -32.37 -8.90 -7.77
C HIS A 464 -32.82 -10.38 -7.88
N ARG A 465 -32.89 -10.96 -9.09
CA ARG A 465 -33.34 -12.30 -9.43
C ARG A 465 -32.22 -13.09 -10.10
N SER A 466 -31.38 -13.73 -9.29
CA SER A 466 -30.23 -14.52 -9.75
C SER A 466 -30.57 -15.59 -10.81
N GLN A 467 -31.77 -16.19 -10.75
CA GLN A 467 -32.21 -17.21 -11.71
C GLN A 467 -32.47 -16.64 -13.11
N GLU A 468 -32.96 -15.41 -13.22
CA GLU A 468 -33.28 -14.76 -14.49
C GLU A 468 -32.01 -14.36 -15.24
N SER A 469 -31.06 -13.74 -14.53
CA SER A 469 -29.71 -13.44 -15.04
C SER A 469 -28.97 -14.71 -15.49
N THR A 470 -29.16 -15.82 -14.77
CA THR A 470 -28.58 -17.13 -15.13
C THR A 470 -29.15 -17.65 -16.45
N ARG A 471 -30.49 -17.65 -16.61
CA ARG A 471 -31.14 -18.09 -17.85
C ARG A 471 -30.74 -17.21 -19.04
N ARG A 472 -30.72 -15.89 -18.87
CA ARG A 472 -30.31 -14.94 -19.91
C ARG A 472 -28.86 -15.19 -20.34
N THR A 473 -27.95 -15.45 -19.41
CA THR A 473 -26.55 -15.78 -19.74
C THR A 473 -26.45 -17.06 -20.57
N ILE A 474 -27.17 -18.12 -20.19
CA ILE A 474 -27.18 -19.39 -20.95
C ILE A 474 -27.71 -19.16 -22.37
N GLN A 475 -28.82 -18.43 -22.51
CA GLN A 475 -29.43 -18.12 -23.79
C GLN A 475 -28.49 -17.34 -24.71
N VAL A 476 -27.89 -16.25 -24.20
CA VAL A 476 -26.98 -15.39 -24.96
C VAL A 476 -25.75 -16.17 -25.42
N MET A 477 -25.12 -16.93 -24.52
CA MET A 477 -23.93 -17.72 -24.88
C MET A 477 -24.27 -18.85 -25.85
N GLY A 478 -25.43 -19.52 -25.68
CA GLY A 478 -25.90 -20.55 -26.59
C GLY A 478 -26.15 -20.02 -28.00
N ALA A 479 -26.76 -18.83 -28.12
CA ALA A 479 -26.98 -18.15 -29.40
C ALA A 479 -25.65 -17.74 -30.08
N ALA A 480 -24.63 -17.39 -29.28
CA ALA A 480 -23.27 -17.11 -29.76
C ALA A 480 -22.49 -18.37 -30.19
N GLY A 481 -23.06 -19.57 -30.03
CA GLY A 481 -22.42 -20.83 -30.41
C GLY A 481 -21.53 -21.46 -29.32
N TRP A 482 -21.62 -21.00 -28.06
CA TRP A 482 -20.91 -21.60 -26.93
C TRP A 482 -21.89 -22.16 -25.89
N ASP A 483 -22.14 -23.47 -25.98
CA ASP A 483 -23.14 -24.13 -25.15
C ASP A 483 -22.64 -24.43 -23.74
N LEU A 484 -23.12 -23.63 -22.79
CA LEU A 484 -22.90 -23.78 -21.36
C LEU A 484 -23.63 -24.98 -20.73
N ALA A 485 -24.59 -25.60 -21.43
CA ALA A 485 -25.33 -26.77 -20.95
C ALA A 485 -24.56 -28.08 -21.17
N THR A 486 -23.72 -28.16 -22.20
CA THR A 486 -22.90 -29.33 -22.56
C THR A 486 -21.43 -29.23 -22.13
N ALA A 487 -21.01 -28.08 -21.59
CA ALA A 487 -19.63 -27.81 -21.16
C ALA A 487 -19.11 -28.67 -19.98
N SER A 488 -19.89 -29.65 -19.48
CA SER A 488 -19.45 -30.60 -18.44
C SER A 488 -19.17 -32.03 -18.94
N GLU A 489 -19.14 -32.29 -20.24
CA GLU A 489 -18.88 -33.63 -20.80
C GLU A 489 -17.70 -33.73 -21.79
N ARG A 490 -16.71 -32.81 -21.71
CA ARG A 490 -15.42 -32.99 -22.39
C ARG A 490 -14.24 -32.87 -21.44
#